data_AF-A0A520JAW8-F1
#
_entry.id   AF-A0A520JAW8-F1
#
_cell.length_a   1.000
_cell.length_b   1.000
_cell.length_c   1.000
_cell.angle_alpha   90.00
_cell.angle_beta   90.00
_cell.angle_gamma   90.00
#
_symmetry.space_group_name_H-M   'P 1'
#
loop_
_entity.id
_entity.type
_entity.pdbx_description
1 polymer ?
#
loop_
_entity_poly.entity_id
_entity_poly.type
_entity_poly.pdbx_seq_one_letter_code
_entity_poly.pdbx_strand_id
1 'polypeptide(L)'
;DKFTRMMLDQGLLAMVGKAERGPAATEAIAEAKSAYLMAVGGAAYLVARAIKGSKVVGFEDLGMEAIYEFEVADFPVTVAVDSAGENVHQLAPLVWREKIAREGLLIGA
;
A
#
# COMPACT_ATOMS: atom_id res chain seq x y z
N ASP A 1 8.05 7.64 -5.14
CA ASP A 1 8.67 6.45 -5.76
C ASP A 1 10.19 6.52 -5.93
N LYS A 2 10.82 7.69 -6.00
CA LYS A 2 12.29 7.81 -6.20
C LYS A 2 13.16 7.02 -5.22
N PHE A 3 12.70 6.81 -3.98
CA PHE A 3 13.45 6.10 -2.93
C PHE A 3 13.10 4.61 -2.83
N THR A 4 12.10 4.12 -3.57
CA THR A 4 11.60 2.74 -3.41
C THR A 4 12.70 1.72 -3.65
N ARG A 5 13.44 1.83 -4.77
CA ARG A 5 14.53 0.90 -5.08
C ARG A 5 15.62 0.92 -4.01
N MET A 6 16.08 2.12 -3.63
CA MET A 6 17.08 2.29 -2.57
C MET A 6 16.67 1.58 -1.28
N MET A 7 15.42 1.71 -0.83
CA MET A 7 14.96 1.09 0.41
C MET A 7 14.83 -0.43 0.29
N LEU A 8 14.38 -0.93 -0.87
CA LEU A 8 14.30 -2.37 -1.15
C LEU A 8 15.69 -3.03 -1.09
N ASP A 9 16.72 -2.37 -1.64
CA ASP A 9 18.09 -2.86 -1.59
C ASP A 9 18.67 -2.93 -0.15
N GLN A 10 18.05 -2.23 0.83
CA GLN A 10 18.40 -2.32 2.25
C GLN A 10 17.65 -3.44 3.00
N GLY A 11 16.83 -4.25 2.30
CA GLY A 11 16.08 -5.35 2.90
C GLY A 11 14.65 -5.02 3.33
N LEU A 12 14.05 -3.95 2.78
CA LEU A 12 12.64 -3.63 3.04
C LEU A 12 11.72 -4.74 2.53
N LEU A 13 10.96 -5.37 3.44
CA LEU A 13 10.10 -6.51 3.12
C LEU A 13 8.78 -6.10 2.46
N ALA A 14 8.14 -5.04 2.96
CA ALA A 14 6.89 -4.53 2.43
C ALA A 14 6.73 -3.03 2.75
N MET A 15 5.86 -2.37 2.01
CA MET A 15 5.51 -0.97 2.20
C MET A 15 4.02 -0.82 2.47
N VAL A 16 3.65 0.13 3.33
CA VAL A 16 2.26 0.55 3.52
C VAL A 16 2.12 2.00 3.06
N GLY A 17 1.08 2.31 2.29
CA GLY A 17 0.81 3.67 1.85
C GLY A 17 -0.63 3.88 1.40
N LYS A 18 -0.85 4.96 0.63
CA LYS A 18 -2.13 5.25 -0.03
C LYS A 18 -1.89 5.44 -1.52
N ALA A 19 -2.96 5.25 -2.30
CA ALA A 19 -2.98 5.43 -3.76
C ALA A 19 -2.05 4.46 -4.51
N GLU A 20 -2.12 4.53 -5.83
CA GLU A 20 -1.39 3.69 -6.76
C GLU A 20 0.12 3.96 -6.76
N ARG A 21 0.88 2.94 -7.14
CA ARG A 21 2.31 3.05 -7.46
C ARG A 21 2.50 3.11 -8.96
N GLY A 22 3.51 3.87 -9.40
CA GLY A 22 3.88 3.92 -10.80
C GLY A 22 4.53 2.62 -11.30
N PRO A 23 4.71 2.46 -12.62
CA PRO A 23 5.35 1.28 -13.22
C PRO A 23 6.74 0.99 -12.65
N ALA A 24 7.59 2.01 -12.50
CA ALA A 24 8.95 1.84 -11.99
C ALA A 24 9.00 1.31 -10.54
N ALA A 25 8.05 1.73 -9.68
CA ALA A 25 7.95 1.19 -8.33
C ALA A 25 7.40 -0.24 -8.33
N THR A 26 6.45 -0.54 -9.22
CA THR A 26 5.87 -1.88 -9.39
C THR A 26 6.93 -2.90 -9.84
N GLU A 27 7.77 -2.52 -10.81
CA GLU A 27 8.89 -3.33 -11.29
C GLU A 27 9.93 -3.56 -10.18
N ALA A 28 10.32 -2.51 -9.45
CA ALA A 28 11.24 -2.64 -8.33
C ALA A 28 10.72 -3.58 -7.23
N ILE A 29 9.41 -3.54 -6.94
CA ILE A 29 8.76 -4.45 -5.99
C ILE A 29 8.87 -5.91 -6.46
N ALA A 30 8.61 -6.16 -7.75
CA ALA A 30 8.66 -7.50 -8.35
C ALA A 30 10.08 -8.09 -8.35
N GLU A 31 11.08 -7.28 -8.67
CA GLU A 31 12.50 -7.66 -8.65
C GLU A 31 12.96 -8.00 -7.23
N ALA A 32 12.58 -7.19 -6.24
CA ALA A 32 12.94 -7.38 -4.84
C ALA A 32 12.10 -8.42 -4.11
N LYS A 33 11.09 -9.02 -4.77
CA LYS A 33 10.10 -9.94 -4.16
C LYS A 33 9.44 -9.35 -2.90
N SER A 34 9.13 -8.06 -2.96
CA SER A 34 8.46 -7.29 -1.91
C SER A 34 6.95 -7.20 -2.15
N ALA A 35 6.24 -6.40 -1.35
CA ALA A 35 4.83 -6.07 -1.56
C ALA A 35 4.54 -4.61 -1.20
N TYR A 36 3.53 -4.03 -1.85
CA TYR A 36 2.94 -2.75 -1.46
C TYR A 36 1.50 -2.95 -1.01
N LEU A 37 1.22 -2.50 0.21
CA LEU A 37 -0.03 -2.60 0.89
C LEU A 37 -0.68 -1.21 0.93
N MET A 38 -1.94 -1.13 0.53
CA MET A 38 -2.71 0.11 0.58
C MET A 38 -3.60 0.13 1.83
N ALA A 39 -3.47 1.19 2.62
CA ALA A 39 -4.41 1.52 3.69
C ALA A 39 -5.55 2.41 3.16
N VAL A 40 -6.71 2.35 3.80
CA VAL A 40 -7.88 3.15 3.42
C VAL A 40 -7.64 4.63 3.77
N GLY A 41 -7.59 5.49 2.75
CA GLY A 41 -7.47 6.94 2.92
C GLY A 41 -8.72 7.56 3.56
N GLY A 42 -8.52 8.59 4.40
CA GLY A 42 -9.63 9.30 5.08
C GLY A 42 -10.17 8.62 6.34
N ALA A 43 -9.77 7.38 6.60
CA ALA A 43 -10.18 6.61 7.78
C ALA A 43 -9.12 6.59 8.89
N ALA A 44 -8.26 7.61 8.99
CA ALA A 44 -7.09 7.63 9.88
C ALA A 44 -7.44 7.34 11.35
N TYR A 45 -8.58 7.86 11.85
CA TYR A 45 -9.06 7.56 13.20
C TYR A 45 -9.32 6.06 13.42
N LEU A 46 -9.92 5.38 12.45
CA LEU A 46 -10.20 3.95 12.54
C LEU A 46 -8.91 3.13 12.43
N VAL A 47 -8.00 3.52 11.52
CA VAL A 47 -6.68 2.90 11.37
C VAL A 47 -5.86 3.05 12.65
N ALA A 48 -5.92 4.20 13.32
CA ALA A 48 -5.21 4.45 14.58
C ALA A 48 -5.65 3.49 15.71
N ARG A 49 -6.87 2.92 15.66
CA ARG A 49 -7.30 1.91 16.65
C ARG A 49 -6.52 0.61 16.56
N ALA A 50 -5.89 0.33 15.40
CA ALA A 50 -5.01 -0.82 15.23
C ALA A 50 -3.63 -0.60 15.85
N ILE A 51 -3.23 0.65 16.14
CA ILE A 51 -1.96 0.98 16.78
C ILE A 51 -2.08 0.74 18.29
N LYS A 52 -1.20 -0.10 18.83
CA LYS A 52 -1.16 -0.50 20.25
C LYS A 52 -0.02 0.18 21.01
N GLY A 53 1.00 0.61 20.30
CA GLY A 53 2.12 1.37 20.85
C GLY A 53 2.84 2.14 19.74
N SER A 54 3.50 3.23 20.13
CA SER A 54 4.39 3.99 19.25
C SER A 54 5.61 4.47 20.03
N LYS A 55 6.76 4.45 19.37
CA LYS A 55 8.04 4.94 19.91
C LYS A 55 8.82 5.66 18.83
N VAL A 56 9.35 6.83 19.15
CA VAL A 56 10.32 7.52 18.28
C VAL A 56 11.65 6.76 18.33
N VAL A 57 12.18 6.41 17.16
CA VAL A 57 13.45 5.67 17.03
C VAL A 57 14.51 6.42 16.21
N GLY A 58 14.16 7.56 15.62
CA GLY A 58 15.12 8.43 14.95
C GLY A 58 14.52 9.76 14.53
N PHE A 59 15.38 10.79 14.46
CA PHE A 59 15.05 12.14 13.99
C PHE A 59 13.86 12.78 14.73
N GLU A 60 13.89 12.76 16.07
CA GLU A 60 12.82 13.30 16.93
C GLU A 60 12.49 14.78 16.64
N ASP A 61 13.49 15.55 16.22
CA ASP A 61 13.38 16.96 15.85
C ASP A 61 12.47 17.20 14.62
N LEU A 62 12.19 16.17 13.82
CA LEU A 62 11.26 16.24 12.68
C LEU A 62 9.77 16.15 13.09
N GLY A 63 9.47 15.99 14.38
CA GLY A 63 8.10 15.96 14.89
C GLY A 63 7.28 14.84 14.24
N MET A 64 6.18 15.18 13.57
CA MET A 64 5.30 14.20 12.93
C MET A 64 5.96 13.40 11.78
N GLU A 65 7.11 13.84 11.28
CA GLU A 65 7.89 13.14 10.25
C GLU A 65 9.06 12.32 10.81
N ALA A 66 9.19 12.23 12.15
CA ALA A 66 10.18 11.37 12.79
C ALA A 66 9.98 9.89 12.40
N ILE A 67 11.01 9.08 12.60
CA ILE A 67 10.88 7.63 12.39
C ILE A 67 10.27 7.02 13.65
N TYR A 68 9.14 6.34 13.46
CA TYR A 68 8.40 5.66 14.51
C TYR A 68 8.45 4.15 14.34
N GLU A 69 8.67 3.45 15.45
CA GLU A 69 8.32 2.05 15.59
C GLU A 69 6.89 1.96 16.13
N PHE A 70 6.03 1.21 15.45
CA PHE A 70 4.64 1.00 15.84
C PHE A 70 4.39 -0.47 16.16
N GLU A 71 3.73 -0.73 17.29
CA GLU A 71 3.10 -2.02 17.55
C GLU A 71 1.66 -1.95 17.00
N VAL A 72 1.27 -2.91 16.17
CA VAL A 72 -0.05 -2.94 15.54
C VAL A 72 -0.72 -4.30 15.70
N ALA A 73 -2.05 -4.30 15.83
CA ALA A 73 -2.87 -5.51 15.77
C ALA A 73 -4.10 -5.25 14.88
N ASP A 74 -4.43 -6.22 14.02
CA ASP A 74 -5.52 -6.13 13.04
C ASP A 74 -5.45 -4.88 12.15
N PHE A 75 -4.24 -4.53 11.69
CA PHE A 75 -4.00 -3.32 10.88
C PHE A 75 -4.63 -3.47 9.48
N PRO A 76 -5.64 -2.65 9.12
CA PRO A 76 -6.44 -2.90 7.93
C PRO A 76 -5.74 -2.39 6.66
N VAL A 77 -5.21 -3.32 5.86
CA VAL A 77 -4.56 -3.04 4.58
C VAL A 77 -4.95 -4.07 3.52
N THR A 78 -4.83 -3.68 2.25
CA THR A 78 -5.04 -4.56 1.09
C THR A 78 -3.76 -4.64 0.28
N VAL A 79 -3.44 -5.81 -0.28
CA VAL A 79 -2.33 -5.93 -1.24
C VAL A 79 -2.68 -5.14 -2.50
N ALA A 80 -1.91 -4.09 -2.78
CA ALA A 80 -2.10 -3.24 -3.94
C ALA A 80 -1.10 -3.57 -5.06
N VAL A 81 0.12 -3.97 -4.69
CA VAL A 81 1.09 -4.60 -5.60
C VAL A 81 1.66 -5.84 -4.91
N ASP A 82 1.62 -6.98 -5.57
CA ASP A 82 2.19 -8.23 -5.05
C ASP A 82 3.65 -8.45 -5.46
N SER A 83 4.24 -9.57 -5.03
CA SER A 83 5.64 -9.93 -5.31
C SER A 83 5.95 -10.29 -6.77
N ALA A 84 4.93 -10.43 -7.62
CA ALA A 84 5.08 -10.57 -9.06
C ALA A 84 4.99 -9.22 -9.78
N GLY A 85 4.64 -8.14 -9.07
CA GLY A 85 4.40 -6.82 -9.66
C GLY A 85 2.97 -6.66 -10.16
N GLU A 86 2.05 -7.56 -9.84
CA GLU A 86 0.66 -7.42 -10.24
C GLU A 86 0.00 -6.29 -9.45
N ASN A 87 -0.54 -5.30 -10.16
CA ASN A 87 -1.03 -4.05 -9.58
C ASN A 87 -2.56 -3.96 -9.66
N VAL A 88 -3.22 -3.89 -8.51
CA VAL A 88 -4.69 -3.85 -8.42
C VAL A 88 -5.30 -2.65 -9.13
N HIS A 89 -4.60 -1.51 -9.17
CA HIS A 89 -5.09 -0.31 -9.85
C HIS A 89 -5.08 -0.45 -11.37
N GLN A 90 -4.36 -1.43 -11.91
CA GLN A 90 -4.38 -1.79 -13.33
C GLN A 90 -5.34 -2.96 -13.60
N LEU A 91 -5.28 -4.01 -12.77
CA LEU A 91 -6.05 -5.24 -12.98
C LEU A 91 -7.53 -5.08 -12.62
N ALA A 92 -7.85 -4.45 -11.49
CA ALA A 92 -9.24 -4.38 -11.02
C ALA A 92 -10.17 -3.66 -12.00
N PRO A 93 -9.79 -2.52 -12.62
CA PRO A 93 -10.63 -1.89 -13.65
C PRO A 93 -10.97 -2.82 -14.83
N LEU A 94 -10.04 -3.68 -15.25
CA LEU A 94 -10.26 -4.64 -16.33
C LEU A 94 -11.28 -5.71 -15.90
N VAL A 95 -11.07 -6.29 -14.71
CA VAL A 95 -11.96 -7.30 -14.12
C VAL A 95 -13.38 -6.75 -13.95
N TRP A 96 -13.51 -5.55 -13.39
CA TRP A 96 -14.83 -4.93 -13.17
C TRP A 96 -15.51 -4.54 -14.47
N ARG A 97 -14.78 -4.07 -15.49
CA ARG A 97 -15.36 -3.78 -16.80
C ARG A 97 -16.02 -5.02 -17.41
N GLU A 98 -15.32 -6.15 -17.39
CA GLU A 98 -15.85 -7.41 -17.92
C GLU A 98 -17.06 -7.88 -17.09
N LYS A 99 -16.93 -7.85 -15.75
CA LYS A 99 -18.00 -8.27 -14.84
C LYS A 99 -19.26 -7.44 -15.03
N ILE A 100 -19.12 -6.11 -15.08
CA ILE A 100 -20.22 -5.18 -15.30
C ILE A 100 -20.94 -5.47 -16.62
N ALA A 101 -20.20 -5.70 -17.70
CA ALA A 101 -20.78 -6.02 -19.00
C ALA A 101 -21.53 -7.36 -18.98
N ARG A 102 -20.93 -8.40 -18.37
CA ARG A 102 -21.51 -9.74 -18.29
C ARG A 102 -22.77 -9.79 -17.43
N GLU A 103 -22.78 -9.06 -16.32
CA GLU A 103 -23.90 -9.06 -15.35
C GLU A 103 -24.94 -7.97 -15.66
N GLY A 104 -24.71 -7.12 -16.65
CA GLY A 104 -25.64 -6.06 -17.02
C GLY A 104 -25.84 -5.00 -15.93
N LEU A 105 -24.84 -4.78 -15.06
CA LEU A 105 -24.97 -3.95 -13.85
C LEU A 105 -25.23 -2.46 -14.12
N LEU A 106 -25.07 -2.01 -15.37
CA LEU A 106 -25.35 -0.63 -15.79
C LEU A 106 -26.64 -0.50 -16.61
N ILE A 107 -27.40 -1.58 -16.81
CA ILE A 107 -28.67 -1.51 -17.54
C ILE A 107 -29.69 -0.80 -16.64
N GLY A 108 -30.02 0.45 -16.97
CA GLY A 108 -30.98 1.28 -16.23
C GLY A 108 -30.37 2.24 -15.19
N ALA A 109 -29.04 2.34 -15.13
CA ALA A 109 -28.32 3.39 -14.40
C ALA A 109 -28.20 4.68 -15.23
#